data_AF-A0A949GGZ1-F1
#
_entry.id   AF-A0A949GGZ1-F1
#
_cell.length_a   1.000
_cell.length_b   1.000
_cell.length_c   1.000
_cell.angle_alpha   90.00
_cell.angle_beta   90.00
_cell.angle_gamma   90.00
#
_symmetry.space_group_name_H-M   'P 1'
#
loop_
_entity.id
_entity.type
_entity.pdbx_description
1 polymer ?
#
loop_
_entity_poly.entity_id
_entity_poly.type
_entity_poly.pdbx_seq_one_letter_code
_entity_poly.pdbx_strand_id
1 'polypeptide(L)'
;MNRFSEFNRKIAEKITAGVATMWCAYIFGALALISFPAAMRSDDVIVKVDWVAQTFLQLVLISIIMVGQKKSSDSVEKMIAETHAAALAEFELAKESREMANQELMELKRLTAEINEVLKRGAK
;
A
#
# COMPACT_ATOMS: atom_id res chain seq x y z
N MET A 1 17.82 -19.23 4.79
CA MET A 1 17.96 -17.76 4.76
C MET A 1 18.56 -17.30 6.08
N ASN A 2 19.62 -16.49 6.03
CA ASN A 2 20.47 -16.19 7.20
C ASN A 2 19.72 -15.37 8.26
N ARG A 3 19.68 -15.85 9.50
CA ARG A 3 19.06 -15.13 10.65
C ARG A 3 19.56 -13.69 10.80
N PHE A 4 20.79 -13.43 10.37
CA PHE A 4 21.39 -12.10 10.33
C PHE A 4 20.70 -11.13 9.35
N SER A 5 20.26 -11.57 8.17
CA SER A 5 19.60 -10.69 7.21
C SER A 5 18.21 -10.29 7.69
N GLU A 6 17.48 -11.18 8.35
CA GLU A 6 16.18 -10.85 8.94
C GLU A 6 16.29 -9.89 10.12
N PHE A 7 17.32 -10.05 10.95
CA PHE A 7 17.60 -9.13 12.05
C PHE A 7 17.96 -7.73 11.52
N ASN A 8 18.87 -7.65 10.55
CA ASN A 8 19.25 -6.38 9.92
C ASN A 8 18.05 -5.70 9.25
N ARG A 9 17.20 -6.48 8.57
CA ARG A 9 15.95 -5.97 7.99
C ARG A 9 15.03 -5.37 9.06
N LYS A 10 14.78 -6.09 10.16
CA LYS A 10 13.93 -5.59 11.26
C LYS A 10 14.47 -4.31 11.91
N ILE A 11 15.79 -4.19 12.03
CA ILE A 11 16.42 -2.96 12.53
C ILE A 11 16.25 -1.83 11.52
N ALA A 12 16.56 -2.06 10.26
CA ALA A 12 16.44 -1.07 9.20
C ALA A 12 15.00 -0.55 9.10
N GLU A 13 14.01 -1.45 9.11
CA GLU A 13 12.59 -1.10 9.12
C GLU A 13 12.22 -0.24 10.32
N LYS A 14 12.69 -0.57 11.53
CA LYS A 14 12.41 0.24 12.74
C LYS A 14 13.02 1.63 12.66
N ILE A 15 14.27 1.75 12.23
CA ILE A 15 14.96 3.04 12.10
C ILE A 15 14.25 3.88 11.05
N THR A 16 14.02 3.33 9.86
CA THR A 16 13.32 4.04 8.78
C THR A 16 11.91 4.44 9.20
N ALA A 17 11.17 3.58 9.92
CA ALA A 17 9.84 3.90 10.41
C ALA A 17 9.84 5.06 11.42
N GLY A 18 10.90 5.21 12.23
CA GLY A 18 11.08 6.33 13.14
C GLY A 18 11.51 7.62 12.45
N VAL A 19 12.43 7.54 11.50
CA VAL A 19 12.92 8.69 10.71
C VAL A 19 11.83 9.20 9.74
N ALA A 20 10.97 8.32 9.23
CA ALA A 20 9.82 8.65 8.39
C ALA A 20 8.64 9.26 9.17
N THR A 21 8.91 9.99 10.26
CA THR A 21 7.91 10.72 11.04
C THR A 21 8.12 12.24 10.92
N MET A 22 7.04 13.02 10.97
CA MET A 22 7.14 14.50 10.95
C MET A 22 8.01 15.04 12.08
N TRP A 23 8.07 14.34 13.21
CA TRP A 23 8.95 14.65 14.34
C TRP A 23 10.42 14.70 13.95
N CYS A 24 10.86 13.84 13.03
CA CYS A 24 12.25 13.83 12.58
C CYS A 24 12.61 15.10 11.81
N ALA A 25 11.69 15.61 10.98
CA ALA A 25 11.87 16.89 10.28
C ALA A 25 12.02 18.06 11.28
N TYR A 26 11.25 18.07 12.37
CA TYR A 26 11.39 19.08 13.42
C TYR A 26 12.72 18.97 14.18
N ILE A 27 13.14 17.74 14.53
CA ILE A 27 14.43 17.51 15.19
C ILE A 27 15.59 17.92 14.29
N PHE A 28 15.57 17.58 13.01
CA PHE A 28 16.62 17.97 12.07
C PHE A 28 16.64 19.47 11.80
N GLY A 29 15.47 20.11 11.76
CA GLY A 29 15.39 21.57 11.75
C GLY A 29 16.02 22.20 12.98
N ALA A 30 15.76 21.66 14.17
CA ALA A 30 16.38 22.12 15.42
C ALA A 30 17.90 21.88 15.44
N LEU A 31 18.36 20.72 14.94
CA LEU A 31 19.80 20.43 14.82
C LEU A 31 20.48 21.36 13.84
N ALA A 32 19.86 21.68 12.71
CA ALA A 32 20.39 22.64 11.76
C ALA A 32 20.60 24.00 12.42
N LEU A 33 19.63 24.48 13.23
CA LEU A 33 19.72 25.77 13.94
C LEU A 33 20.94 25.89 14.88
N ILE A 34 21.52 24.79 15.35
CA ILE A 34 22.75 24.82 16.16
C ILE A 34 23.92 25.41 15.35
N SER A 35 23.96 25.16 14.05
CA SER A 35 25.00 25.66 13.13
C SER A 35 24.70 27.05 12.53
N PHE A 36 23.46 27.54 12.68
CA PHE A 36 23.03 28.86 12.22
C PHE A 36 23.88 30.04 12.75
N PRO A 37 24.20 30.14 14.05
CA PRO A 37 25.01 31.25 14.56
C PRO A 37 26.46 31.24 14.03
N ALA A 38 26.97 30.10 13.58
CA ALA A 38 28.28 30.05 12.92
C ALA A 38 28.20 30.65 11.50
N ALA A 39 27.16 30.33 10.74
CA ALA A 39 26.94 30.87 9.40
C ALA A 39 26.64 32.39 9.41
N MET A 40 25.89 32.88 10.39
CA MET A 40 25.55 34.30 10.49
C MET A 40 26.74 35.21 10.83
N ARG A 41 27.75 34.68 11.52
CA ARG A 41 28.99 35.42 11.83
C ARG A 41 29.91 35.56 10.61
N SER A 42 29.62 34.86 9.52
CA SER A 42 30.31 35.07 8.26
C SER A 42 29.86 36.39 7.63
N ASP A 43 30.82 37.23 7.23
CA ASP A 43 30.56 38.47 6.48
C ASP A 43 30.18 38.22 5.01
N ASP A 44 30.34 36.97 4.55
CA ASP A 44 29.99 36.56 3.19
C ASP A 44 28.52 36.15 3.07
N VAL A 45 27.80 36.78 2.14
CA VAL A 45 26.40 36.47 1.82
C VAL A 45 26.28 35.06 1.22
N ILE A 46 27.27 34.60 0.45
CA ILE A 46 27.28 33.27 -0.16
C ILE A 46 27.23 32.20 0.94
N VAL A 47 28.02 32.35 2.01
CA VAL A 47 28.04 31.41 3.15
C VAL A 47 26.68 31.31 3.83
N LYS A 48 25.93 32.42 3.92
CA LYS A 48 24.59 32.42 4.52
C LYS A 48 23.59 31.66 3.65
N VAL A 49 23.62 31.89 2.34
CA VAL A 49 22.74 31.20 1.38
C VAL A 49 23.07 29.71 1.30
N ASP A 50 24.35 29.35 1.23
CA ASP A 50 24.81 27.96 1.21
C ASP A 50 24.39 27.21 2.47
N TRP A 51 24.48 27.85 3.64
CA TRP A 51 24.01 27.23 4.87
C TRP A 51 22.51 26.92 4.84
N VAL A 52 21.69 27.84 4.33
CA VAL A 52 20.23 27.62 4.20
C VAL A 52 19.94 26.51 3.19
N ALA A 53 20.54 26.57 1.99
CA ALA A 53 20.28 25.62 0.91
C ALA A 53 20.80 24.21 1.22
N GLN A 54 21.97 24.13 1.83
CA GLN A 54 22.65 22.87 2.11
C GLN A 54 22.32 22.37 3.52
N THR A 55 22.77 23.05 4.57
CA THR A 55 22.66 22.46 5.92
C THR A 55 21.21 22.40 6.41
N PHE A 56 20.43 23.45 6.20
CA PHE A 56 19.05 23.49 6.67
C PHE A 56 18.10 22.73 5.73
N LEU A 57 17.98 23.16 4.47
CA LEU A 57 17.02 22.58 3.54
C LEU A 57 17.35 21.13 3.24
N GLN A 58 18.60 20.72 3.04
CA GLN A 58 18.91 19.32 2.72
C GLN A 58 18.52 18.36 3.85
N LEU A 59 18.87 18.66 5.11
CA LEU A 59 18.52 17.82 6.25
C LEU A 59 17.00 17.70 6.43
N VAL A 60 16.29 18.83 6.35
CA VAL A 60 14.83 18.86 6.50
C VAL A 60 14.14 18.18 5.32
N LEU A 61 14.57 18.42 4.09
CA LEU A 61 13.99 17.84 2.88
C LEU A 61 14.11 16.32 2.86
N ILE A 62 15.25 15.74 3.25
CA ILE A 62 15.42 14.28 3.31
C ILE A 62 14.37 13.65 4.25
N SER A 63 14.12 14.28 5.40
CA SER A 63 13.11 13.80 6.35
C SER A 63 11.69 13.93 5.81
N ILE A 64 11.35 15.08 5.22
CA ILE A 64 10.01 15.33 4.66
C ILE A 64 9.71 14.39 3.48
N ILE A 65 10.67 14.15 2.59
CA ILE A 65 10.53 13.23 1.47
C ILE A 65 10.20 11.82 1.99
N MET A 66 10.92 11.35 3.01
CA MET A 66 10.69 10.03 3.60
C MET A 66 9.30 9.90 4.23
N VAL A 67 8.82 10.94 4.93
CA VAL A 67 7.45 10.98 5.48
C VAL A 67 6.41 10.95 4.35
N GLY A 68 6.63 11.72 3.28
CA GLY A 68 5.75 11.77 2.11
C GLY A 68 5.64 10.40 1.43
N GLN A 69 6.78 9.71 1.26
CA GLN A 69 6.83 8.36 0.71
C GLN A 69 6.05 7.37 1.58
N LYS A 70 6.24 7.40 2.91
CA LYS A 70 5.50 6.54 3.83
C LYS A 70 4.00 6.75 3.74
N LYS A 71 3.54 8.01 3.80
CA LYS A 71 2.11 8.33 3.68
C LYS A 71 1.51 7.88 2.35
N SER A 72 2.27 7.99 1.26
CA SER A 72 1.86 7.48 -0.05
C SER A 72 1.75 5.94 -0.05
N SER A 73 2.71 5.24 0.56
CA SER A 73 2.67 3.78 0.67
C SER A 73 1.49 3.30 1.50
N ASP A 74 1.18 3.94 2.63
CA ASP A 74 0.04 3.57 3.48
C ASP A 74 -1.30 3.70 2.72
N SER A 75 -1.45 4.74 1.88
CA SER A 75 -2.63 4.90 1.03
C SER A 75 -2.75 3.82 -0.03
N VAL A 76 -1.63 3.41 -0.64
CA VAL A 76 -1.60 2.34 -1.63
C VAL A 76 -1.92 0.99 -0.99
N GLU A 77 -1.37 0.71 0.20
CA GLU A 77 -1.65 -0.51 0.95
C GLU A 77 -3.15 -0.61 1.30
N LYS A 78 -3.76 0.49 1.73
CA LYS A 78 -5.21 0.54 1.96
C LYS A 78 -6.01 0.22 0.70
N MET A 79 -5.68 0.82 -0.44
CA MET A 79 -6.36 0.53 -1.70
C MET A 79 -6.19 -0.92 -2.13
N ILE A 80 -5.01 -1.50 -1.93
CA ILE A 80 -4.75 -2.93 -2.21
C ILE A 80 -5.64 -3.80 -1.33
N ALA A 81 -5.73 -3.51 -0.03
CA ALA A 81 -6.58 -4.26 0.89
C ALA A 81 -8.06 -4.18 0.52
N GLU A 82 -8.57 -2.99 0.17
CA GLU A 82 -9.94 -2.79 -0.28
C GLU A 82 -10.22 -3.52 -1.60
N THR A 83 -9.33 -3.41 -2.58
CA THR A 83 -9.47 -4.08 -3.90
C THR A 83 -9.41 -5.60 -3.75
N HIS A 84 -8.52 -6.11 -2.89
CA HIS A 84 -8.42 -7.53 -2.62
C HIS A 84 -9.69 -8.07 -1.96
N ALA A 85 -10.25 -7.33 -0.99
CA ALA A 85 -11.51 -7.69 -0.35
C ALA A 85 -12.68 -7.68 -1.35
N ALA A 86 -12.76 -6.66 -2.21
CA ALA A 86 -13.78 -6.57 -3.25
C ALA A 86 -13.67 -7.73 -4.27
N ALA A 87 -12.47 -8.04 -4.74
CA ALA A 87 -12.23 -9.16 -5.66
C ALA A 87 -12.63 -10.51 -5.05
N LEU A 88 -12.40 -10.71 -3.75
CA LEU A 88 -12.80 -11.94 -3.06
C LEU A 88 -14.34 -12.04 -2.94
N ALA A 89 -15.02 -10.92 -2.66
CA ALA A 89 -16.47 -10.87 -2.61
C ALA A 89 -17.10 -11.17 -3.99
N GLU A 90 -16.57 -10.59 -5.06
CA GLU A 90 -17.01 -10.91 -6.42
C GLU A 90 -16.77 -12.38 -6.78
N PHE A 91 -15.65 -12.96 -6.35
CA PHE A 91 -15.34 -14.36 -6.58
C PHE A 91 -16.34 -15.30 -5.90
N GLU A 92 -16.73 -15.02 -4.65
CA GLU A 92 -17.76 -15.81 -3.96
C GLU A 92 -19.13 -15.68 -4.64
N LEU A 93 -19.55 -14.48 -5.05
CA LEU A 93 -20.79 -14.28 -5.80
C LEU A 93 -20.78 -15.03 -7.15
N ALA A 94 -19.65 -15.01 -7.84
CA ALA A 94 -19.47 -15.75 -9.09
C ALA A 94 -19.54 -17.27 -8.86
N LYS A 95 -18.99 -17.76 -7.74
CA LYS A 95 -19.07 -19.16 -7.35
C LYS A 95 -20.51 -19.57 -7.05
N GLU A 96 -21.26 -18.79 -6.28
CA GLU A 96 -22.70 -19.02 -6.01
C GLU A 96 -23.52 -19.03 -7.30
N SER A 97 -23.26 -18.08 -8.21
CA SER A 97 -23.93 -18.01 -9.51
C SER A 97 -23.68 -19.25 -10.38
N ARG A 98 -22.45 -19.80 -10.33
CA ARG A 98 -22.11 -21.05 -11.03
C ARG A 98 -22.80 -22.26 -10.41
N GLU A 99 -22.92 -22.30 -9.09
CA GLU A 99 -23.64 -23.37 -8.38
C GLU A 99 -25.13 -23.36 -8.74
N MET A 100 -25.77 -22.19 -8.73
CA MET A 100 -27.16 -22.04 -9.18
C MET A 100 -27.34 -22.42 -10.66
N ALA A 101 -26.49 -21.92 -11.56
CA ALA A 101 -26.56 -22.28 -12.98
C ALA A 101 -26.41 -23.80 -13.20
N ASN A 102 -25.60 -24.48 -12.39
CA ASN A 102 -25.48 -25.95 -12.47
C ASN A 102 -26.75 -26.65 -11.98
N GLN A 103 -27.46 -26.10 -10.98
CA GLN A 103 -28.77 -26.62 -10.55
C GLN A 103 -29.84 -26.44 -11.64
N GLU A 104 -29.92 -25.25 -12.24
CA GLU A 104 -30.85 -24.97 -13.35
C GLU A 104 -30.62 -25.93 -14.54
N LEU A 105 -29.36 -26.23 -14.87
CA LEU A 105 -29.02 -27.21 -15.91
C LEU A 105 -29.46 -28.63 -15.57
N MET A 106 -29.39 -29.04 -14.29
CA MET A 106 -29.87 -30.35 -13.85
C MET A 106 -31.40 -30.45 -13.96
N GLU A 107 -32.13 -29.40 -13.57
CA GLU A 107 -33.59 -29.35 -13.69
C GLU A 107 -34.03 -29.36 -15.15
N LEU A 108 -33.39 -28.57 -16.01
CA LEU A 108 -33.69 -28.52 -17.43
C LEU A 108 -33.48 -29.90 -18.10
N LYS A 109 -32.42 -30.62 -17.74
CA LYS A 109 -32.18 -32.00 -18.21
C LYS A 109 -33.28 -32.95 -17.74
N ARG A 110 -33.75 -32.82 -16.50
CA ARG A 110 -34.83 -33.65 -15.96
C ARG A 110 -36.14 -33.41 -16.70
N LEU A 111 -36.55 -32.16 -16.89
CA LEU A 111 -37.75 -31.79 -17.64
C LEU A 111 -37.68 -32.30 -19.09
N THR A 112 -36.51 -32.17 -19.72
CA THR A 112 -36.29 -32.68 -21.08
C THR A 112 -36.47 -34.20 -21.15
N ALA A 113 -35.95 -34.94 -20.15
CA ALA A 113 -36.13 -36.39 -20.08
C ALA A 113 -37.59 -36.78 -19.86
N GLU A 114 -38.32 -36.08 -18.99
CA GLU A 114 -39.75 -36.31 -18.75
C GLU A 114 -40.59 -36.05 -20.01
N ILE A 115 -40.35 -34.96 -20.74
CA ILE A 115 -41.02 -34.66 -22.01
C ILE A 115 -40.77 -35.77 -23.05
N ASN A 116 -39.53 -36.24 -23.16
CA ASN A 116 -39.17 -37.31 -24.11
C ASN A 116 -39.90 -38.62 -23.80
N GLU A 117 -40.06 -38.97 -22.52
CA GLU A 117 -40.82 -40.14 -22.09
C GLU A 117 -42.32 -40.00 -22.39
N VAL A 118 -42.91 -38.82 -22.17
CA VAL A 118 -44.31 -38.56 -22.51
C VAL A 118 -44.54 -38.66 -24.01
N LEU A 119 -43.65 -38.11 -24.84
CA LEU A 119 -43.73 -38.23 -26.29
C LEU A 119 -43.66 -39.69 -26.75
N LYS A 120 -42.79 -40.51 -26.17
CA LYS A 120 -42.73 -41.96 -26.46
C LYS A 120 -44.01 -42.70 -26.07
N ARG A 121 -44.63 -42.34 -24.94
CA ARG A 121 -45.89 -42.95 -24.51
C ARG A 121 -47.08 -42.57 -25.39
N GLY A 122 -47.14 -41.34 -25.88
CA GLY A 122 -48.19 -40.87 -26.79
C GLY A 122 -48.05 -41.35 -28.24
N ALA A 123 -46.89 -41.89 -28.62
CA ALA A 123 -46.65 -42.46 -29.95
C ALA A 123 -47.05 -43.94 -30.09
N LYS A 124 -47.57 -44.56 -29.02
CA LYS A 124 -48.20 -45.90 -29.01
C LYS A 124 -49.70 -45.77 -29.04
#